data_AF-A0A9W6WDN7-F1
#
_entry.id   AF-A0A9W6WDN7-F1
#
_cell.length_a   1.000
_cell.length_b   1.000
_cell.length_c   1.000
_cell.angle_alpha   90.00
_cell.angle_beta   90.00
_cell.angle_gamma   90.00
#
_symmetry.space_group_name_H-M   'P 1'
#
loop_
_entity.id
_entity.type
_entity.pdbx_description
1 polymer ?
#
loop_
_entity_poly.entity_id
_entity_poly.type
_entity_poly.pdbx_seq_one_letter_code
_entity_poly.pdbx_strand_id
1 'polypeptide(L)'
;MTRLKVDPGQLEQAESEIKAAAAQLDGILDGLAAKLEAMEWQGQDQAAYEEYKAKWAKATQGLNETLNRIGATVGQAREEYVNTELYNAKQFQV
;
A
#
# COMPACT_ATOMS: atom_id res chain seq x y z
N MET A 1 13.00 -10.77 -27.63
CA MET A 1 12.85 -9.63 -26.68
C MET A 1 11.72 -9.96 -25.73
N THR A 2 12.01 -10.25 -24.47
CA THR A 2 11.01 -10.60 -23.46
C THR A 2 10.37 -9.30 -22.98
N ARG A 3 9.33 -8.85 -23.69
CA ARG A 3 8.53 -7.70 -23.27
C ARG A 3 7.79 -8.16 -22.02
N LEU A 4 8.13 -7.59 -20.87
CA LEU A 4 7.33 -7.71 -19.64
C LEU A 4 5.94 -7.14 -19.96
N LYS A 5 5.06 -7.98 -20.50
CA LYS A 5 3.63 -7.71 -20.63
C LYS A 5 3.06 -7.88 -19.24
N VAL A 6 3.24 -6.85 -18.41
CA VAL A 6 2.44 -6.75 -17.21
C VAL A 6 1.03 -6.39 -17.68
N ASP A 7 0.08 -7.30 -17.48
CA ASP A 7 -1.31 -7.12 -17.88
C ASP A 7 -1.93 -6.01 -17.01
N PRO A 8 -2.59 -4.99 -17.59
CA PRO A 8 -3.26 -3.94 -16.82
C PRO A 8 -4.23 -4.49 -15.77
N GLY A 9 -4.89 -5.62 -16.04
CA GLY A 9 -5.81 -6.27 -15.09
C GLY A 9 -5.07 -6.87 -13.88
N GLN A 10 -3.85 -7.39 -14.07
CA GLN A 10 -3.03 -7.90 -12.96
C GLN A 10 -2.53 -6.76 -12.06
N LEU A 11 -2.26 -5.58 -12.62
CA LEU A 11 -1.88 -4.40 -11.83
C LEU A 11 -3.03 -3.86 -11.00
N GLU A 12 -4.25 -3.81 -11.56
CA GLU A 12 -5.45 -3.43 -10.82
C GLU A 12 -5.75 -4.41 -9.68
N GLN A 13 -5.59 -5.70 -9.96
CA GLN A 13 -5.77 -6.73 -8.94
C GLN A 13 -4.74 -6.60 -7.82
N ALA A 14 -3.46 -6.40 -8.15
CA ALA A 14 -2.41 -6.16 -7.17
C ALA A 14 -2.67 -4.88 -6.35
N GLU A 15 -3.13 -3.79 -6.98
CA GLU A 15 -3.52 -2.57 -6.28
C GLU A 15 -4.65 -2.82 -5.26
N SER A 16 -5.68 -3.56 -5.66
CA SER A 16 -6.82 -3.92 -4.82
C SER A 16 -6.40 -4.80 -3.63
N GLU A 17 -5.58 -5.82 -3.88
CA GLU A 17 -5.05 -6.71 -2.84
C GLU A 17 -4.19 -5.94 -1.82
N ILE A 18 -3.39 -5.00 -2.31
CA ILE A 18 -2.52 -4.15 -1.49
C ILE A 18 -3.35 -3.19 -0.62
N LYS A 19 -4.43 -2.60 -1.16
CA LYS A 19 -5.39 -1.81 -0.37
C LYS A 19 -6.11 -2.65 0.68
N ALA A 20 -6.52 -3.87 0.33
CA ALA A 20 -7.18 -4.78 1.26
C ALA A 20 -6.25 -5.20 2.41
N ALA A 21 -5.00 -5.54 2.09
CA ALA A 21 -3.98 -5.86 3.08
C ALA A 21 -3.71 -4.68 4.02
N ALA A 22 -3.71 -3.45 3.50
CA ALA A 22 -3.54 -2.26 4.32
C ALA A 22 -4.70 -2.03 5.29
N ALA A 23 -5.95 -2.13 4.81
CA ALA A 23 -7.12 -2.00 5.67
C ALA A 23 -7.16 -3.09 6.76
N GLN A 24 -6.72 -4.31 6.42
CA GLN A 24 -6.60 -5.39 7.40
C GLN A 24 -5.53 -5.10 8.45
N LEU A 25 -4.38 -4.55 8.05
CA LEU A 25 -3.33 -4.12 8.98
C LEU A 25 -3.82 -3.00 9.90
N ASP A 26 -4.51 -2.00 9.37
CA ASP A 26 -5.12 -0.92 10.18
C ASP A 26 -6.06 -1.50 11.23
N GLY A 27 -6.95 -2.44 10.86
CA GLY A 27 -7.85 -3.08 11.82
C GLY A 27 -7.14 -3.91 12.90
N ILE A 28 -6.04 -4.60 12.57
CA ILE A 28 -5.22 -5.32 13.55
C ILE A 28 -4.58 -4.34 14.52
N LEU A 29 -4.07 -3.22 13.99
CA LEU A 29 -3.40 -2.19 14.77
C LEU A 29 -4.38 -1.45 15.71
N ASP A 30 -5.56 -1.08 15.22
CA ASP A 30 -6.62 -0.49 16.05
C ASP A 30 -7.07 -1.46 17.16
N GLY A 31 -7.19 -2.75 16.83
CA GLY A 31 -7.50 -3.78 17.80
C GLY A 31 -6.40 -3.96 18.86
N LEU A 32 -5.13 -3.80 18.50
CA LEU A 32 -4.01 -3.83 19.44
C LEU A 32 -4.02 -2.58 20.32
N ALA A 33 -4.24 -1.41 19.75
CA ALA A 33 -4.30 -0.14 20.45
C ALA A 33 -5.43 -0.11 21.48
N ALA A 34 -6.63 -0.57 21.10
CA ALA A 34 -7.77 -0.68 22.01
C ALA A 34 -7.48 -1.63 23.18
N LYS A 35 -6.77 -2.75 22.93
CA LYS A 35 -6.33 -3.66 24.01
C LYS A 35 -5.30 -3.01 24.94
N LEU A 36 -4.38 -2.22 24.39
CA LEU A 36 -3.37 -1.51 25.17
C LEU A 36 -4.00 -0.39 26.00
N GLU A 37 -4.97 0.37 25.46
CA GLU A 37 -5.71 1.37 26.23
C GLU A 37 -6.55 0.77 27.36
N ALA A 38 -7.08 -0.44 27.15
CA ALA A 38 -7.88 -1.14 28.15
C ALA A 38 -7.06 -1.78 29.28
N MET A 39 -5.73 -1.83 29.17
CA MET A 39 -4.87 -2.34 30.24
C MET A 39 -4.62 -1.26 31.31
N GLU A 40 -4.77 -1.61 32.60
CA GLU A 40 -4.31 -0.77 33.70
C GLU A 40 -2.79 -0.90 33.82
N TRP A 41 -2.06 0.11 33.35
CA TRP A 41 -0.60 0.18 33.43
C TRP A 41 -0.20 0.71 34.81
N GLN A 42 0.49 -0.11 35.62
CA GLN A 42 1.05 0.33 36.91
C GLN A 42 2.53 0.72 36.74
N GLY A 43 2.90 1.96 37.11
CA GLY A 43 4.31 2.37 37.23
C GLY A 43 5.07 2.51 35.90
N GLN A 44 6.17 1.76 35.73
CA GLN A 44 7.16 1.94 34.65
C GLN A 44 6.65 1.55 33.25
N ASP A 45 5.49 0.90 33.16
CA ASP A 45 4.94 0.40 31.88
C ASP A 45 4.37 1.51 30.99
N GLN A 46 4.17 2.72 31.53
CA GLN A 46 3.71 3.89 30.77
C GLN A 46 4.72 4.31 29.67
N ALA A 47 6.02 4.16 29.92
CA ALA A 47 7.05 4.45 28.94
C ALA A 47 7.06 3.43 27.79
N ALA A 48 6.80 2.16 28.11
CA ALA A 48 6.67 1.11 27.10
C ALA A 48 5.46 1.38 26.20
N TYR A 49 4.32 1.78 26.77
CA TYR A 49 3.13 2.15 26.00
C TYR A 49 3.40 3.30 25.00
N GLU A 50 4.04 4.38 25.45
CA GLU A 50 4.44 5.51 24.59
C GLU A 50 5.37 5.05 23.44
N GLU A 51 6.32 4.15 23.73
CA GLU A 51 7.21 3.60 22.71
C GLU A 51 6.45 2.75 21.67
N TYR A 52 5.52 1.90 22.12
CA TYR A 52 4.70 1.09 21.23
C TYR A 52 3.78 1.96 20.38
N LYS A 53 3.21 3.03 20.95
CA LYS A 53 2.40 4.01 20.22
C LYS A 53 3.21 4.72 19.13
N ALA A 54 4.46 5.08 19.42
CA ALA A 54 5.34 5.70 18.43
C ALA A 54 5.74 4.72 17.31
N LYS A 55 6.09 3.48 17.65
CA LYS A 55 6.35 2.41 16.66
C LYS A 55 5.14 2.15 15.78
N TRP A 56 3.95 2.18 16.36
CA TRP A 56 2.69 2.03 15.66
C TRP A 56 2.46 3.16 14.65
N ALA A 57 2.52 4.43 15.07
CA ALA A 57 2.34 5.57 14.17
C ALA A 57 3.30 5.52 12.96
N LYS A 58 4.55 5.11 13.21
CA LYS A 58 5.57 4.95 12.16
C LYS A 58 5.22 3.82 11.17
N ALA A 59 4.72 2.69 11.67
CA ALA A 59 4.33 1.57 10.82
C ALA A 59 3.15 1.94 9.90
N THR A 60 2.13 2.60 10.44
CA THR A 60 0.97 3.07 9.65
C THR A 60 1.37 4.10 8.61
N GLN A 61 2.26 5.03 8.95
CA GLN A 61 2.79 6.00 7.98
C GLN A 61 3.56 5.32 6.85
N GLY A 62 4.49 4.41 7.17
CA GLY A 62 5.27 3.69 6.16
C GLY A 62 4.41 2.82 5.24
N LEU A 63 3.32 2.27 5.77
CA LEU A 63 2.34 1.53 4.98
C LEU A 63 1.66 2.46 3.97
N ASN A 64 1.09 3.57 4.42
CA ASN A 64 0.44 4.56 3.56
C ASN A 64 1.37 5.10 2.46
N GLU A 65 2.63 5.39 2.80
CA GLU A 65 3.64 5.79 1.82
C GLU A 65 3.89 4.70 0.77
N THR A 66 3.96 3.44 1.20
CA THR A 66 4.16 2.30 0.30
C THR A 66 2.97 2.13 -0.64
N LEU A 67 1.73 2.23 -0.13
CA LEU A 67 0.51 2.18 -0.93
C LEU A 67 0.45 3.27 -1.98
N ASN A 68 0.75 4.51 -1.59
CA ASN A 68 0.77 5.65 -2.49
C ASN A 68 1.83 5.46 -3.60
N ARG A 69 3.00 4.95 -3.25
CA ARG A 69 4.07 4.68 -4.23
C ARG A 69 3.67 3.58 -5.20
N ILE A 70 2.98 2.54 -4.73
CA ILE A 70 2.50 1.46 -5.59
C ILE A 70 1.42 1.99 -6.54
N GLY A 71 0.43 2.73 -6.03
CA GLY A 71 -0.62 3.36 -6.85
C GLY A 71 -0.04 4.29 -7.94
N ALA A 72 0.95 5.12 -7.58
CA ALA A 72 1.64 5.97 -8.54
C ALA A 72 2.38 5.17 -9.63
N THR A 73 3.05 4.08 -9.24
CA THR A 73 3.79 3.21 -10.16
C THR A 73 2.84 2.48 -11.13
N VAL A 74 1.70 1.99 -10.63
CA VAL A 74 0.65 1.36 -11.44
C VAL A 74 0.02 2.37 -12.41
N GLY A 75 -0.26 3.58 -11.94
CA GLY A 75 -0.76 4.67 -12.77
C GLY A 75 0.19 5.00 -13.93
N GLN A 76 1.48 5.15 -13.64
CA GLN A 76 2.51 5.37 -14.66
C GLN A 76 2.61 4.20 -15.65
N ALA A 77 2.64 2.96 -15.17
CA ALA A 77 2.72 1.79 -16.04
C ALA A 77 1.51 1.68 -16.99
N ARG A 78 0.32 2.04 -16.52
CA ARG A 78 -0.89 2.12 -17.35
C ARG A 78 -0.78 3.20 -18.42
N GLU A 79 -0.31 4.38 -18.05
CA GLU A 79 -0.16 5.52 -18.97
C GLU A 79 0.88 5.20 -20.07
N GLU A 80 2.01 4.60 -19.69
CA GLU A 80 3.02 4.10 -20.63
C GLU A 80 2.45 3.03 -21.56
N TYR A 81 1.64 2.10 -21.04
CA TYR A 81 1.01 1.05 -21.84
C TYR A 81 0.04 1.64 -22.88
N VAL A 82 -0.89 2.50 -22.46
CA VAL A 82 -1.87 3.15 -23.35
C VAL A 82 -1.18 3.99 -24.42
N ASN A 83 -0.20 4.80 -24.02
CA ASN A 83 0.56 5.63 -24.96
C ASN A 83 1.32 4.77 -25.98
N THR A 84 1.90 3.65 -25.52
CA THR A 84 2.65 2.73 -26.39
C THR A 84 1.72 1.97 -27.34
N GLU A 85 0.55 1.51 -26.88
CA GLU A 85 -0.43 0.87 -27.77
C GLU A 85 -1.04 1.85 -28.77
N LEU A 86 -1.40 3.07 -28.36
CA LEU A 86 -1.88 4.11 -29.28
C LEU A 86 -0.81 4.48 -30.32
N TYR A 87 0.45 4.58 -29.90
CA TYR A 87 1.56 4.85 -30.81
C TYR A 87 1.72 3.71 -31.82
N ASN A 88 1.76 2.46 -31.36
CA ASN A 88 1.89 1.30 -32.24
C ASN A 88 0.68 1.15 -33.17
N ALA A 89 -0.54 1.32 -32.67
CA ALA A 89 -1.76 1.28 -33.48
C ALA A 89 -1.76 2.31 -34.61
N LYS A 90 -1.22 3.51 -34.37
CA LYS A 90 -1.02 4.53 -35.41
C LYS A 90 0.06 4.16 -36.44
N GLN A 91 1.10 3.42 -36.03
CA GLN A 91 2.16 2.97 -36.93
C GLN A 91 1.76 1.76 -37.79
N PHE A 92 0.78 0.95 -37.36
CA PHE A 92 0.28 -0.22 -38.11
C PHE A 92 -0.99 0.06 -38.93
N GLN A 93 -1.45 1.32 -39.04
CA GLN A 93 -2.57 1.73 -39.91
C GLN A 93 -2.11 2.33 -41.26
N VAL A 94 -0.83 2.20 -41.60
CA VAL A 94 -0.26 2.48 -42.93
C VAL A 94 0.23 1.18 -43.56
#